data_AF-A0A6A6DG43-F1
#
_entry.id   AF-A0A6A6DG43-F1
#
_cell.length_a   1.000
_cell.length_b   1.000
_cell.length_c   1.000
_cell.angle_alpha   90.00
_cell.angle_beta   90.00
_cell.angle_gamma   90.00
#
_symmetry.space_group_name_H-M   'P 1'
#
loop_
_entity.id
_entity.type
_entity.pdbx_description
1 polymer ?
#
loop_
_entity_poly.entity_id
_entity_poly.type
_entity_poly.pdbx_seq_one_letter_code
_entity_poly.pdbx_strand_id
1 'polypeptide(L)'
;MPHVHQINLPTRAAIVTLRCEGYGWTEISEKLANCSPDGVRLFFNRTVERAQLDPTNLSLPLLLEHLEDSTNRRHPERFPEGSAVQEAL
;
A
#
# COMPACT_ATOMS: atom_id res chain seq x y z
N MET A 1 20.36 5.90 -0.18
CA MET A 1 19.20 6.05 0.73
C MET A 1 18.37 4.78 0.60
N PRO A 2 18.39 3.86 1.58
CA PRO A 2 17.70 2.58 1.43
C PRO A 2 16.19 2.81 1.37
N HIS A 3 15.56 2.25 0.33
CA HIS A 3 14.15 2.45 0.03
C HIS A 3 13.27 1.97 1.19
N VAL A 4 12.39 2.86 1.66
CA VAL A 4 11.41 2.64 2.71
C VAL A 4 10.45 1.53 2.31
N HIS A 5 10.76 0.34 2.82
CA HIS A 5 9.86 -0.70 3.33
C HIS A 5 8.71 -1.12 2.40
N GLN A 6 8.98 -2.13 1.57
CA GLN A 6 7.92 -3.06 1.22
C GLN A 6 7.40 -3.67 2.53
N ILE A 7 6.12 -3.44 2.84
CA ILE A 7 5.42 -4.18 3.91
C ILE A 7 5.71 -5.66 3.66
N ASN A 8 6.24 -6.39 4.65
CA ASN A 8 6.58 -7.79 4.44
C ASN A 8 5.31 -8.65 4.26
N LEU A 9 5.46 -9.83 3.66
CA LEU A 9 4.31 -10.71 3.36
C LEU A 9 3.47 -11.06 4.61
N PRO A 10 4.05 -11.38 5.78
CA PRO A 10 3.27 -11.63 7.00
C PRO A 10 2.43 -10.43 7.44
N THR A 11 2.99 -9.21 7.41
CA THR A 11 2.26 -8.00 7.77
C THR A 11 1.14 -7.71 6.76
N ARG A 12 1.36 -7.97 5.46
CA ARG A 12 0.30 -7.85 4.44
C ARG A 12 -0.86 -8.81 4.69
N ALA A 13 -0.56 -10.07 4.99
CA ALA A 13 -1.58 -11.06 5.35
C ALA A 13 -2.36 -10.62 6.59
N ALA A 14 -1.65 -10.16 7.63
CA ALA A 14 -2.27 -9.69 8.87
C ALA A 14 -3.20 -8.48 8.64
N ILE A 15 -2.83 -7.53 7.78
CA ILE A 15 -3.70 -6.39 7.42
C ILE A 15 -5.03 -6.88 6.85
N VAL A 16 -4.97 -7.79 5.88
CA VAL A 16 -6.18 -8.32 5.22
C VAL A 16 -7.04 -9.09 6.22
N THR A 17 -6.44 -9.99 7.01
CA THR A 17 -7.16 -10.80 8.00
C THR A 17 -7.86 -9.92 9.03
N LEU A 18 -7.13 -8.99 9.66
CA LEU A 18 -7.71 -8.10 10.66
C LEU A 18 -8.82 -7.22 10.06
N ARG A 19 -8.68 -6.80 8.80
CA ARG A 19 -9.74 -6.02 8.16
C ARG A 19 -11.01 -6.86 7.92
N CYS A 20 -10.85 -8.11 7.50
CA CYS A 20 -11.97 -9.06 7.36
C CYS A 20 -12.63 -9.41 8.70
N GLU A 21 -11.89 -9.39 9.81
CA GLU A 21 -12.42 -9.54 11.18
C GLU A 21 -13.19 -8.30 11.69
N GLY A 22 -13.14 -7.18 10.95
CA GLY A 22 -13.90 -5.97 11.26
C GLY A 22 -13.12 -4.86 11.96
N TYR A 23 -11.82 -5.03 12.18
CA TYR A 23 -10.99 -3.97 12.80
C TYR A 23 -10.92 -2.72 11.92
N GLY A 24 -10.83 -1.55 12.58
CA GLY A 24 -10.58 -0.26 11.96
C GLY A 24 -9.12 -0.05 11.59
N TRP A 25 -8.84 0.93 10.72
CA TRP A 25 -7.49 1.18 10.20
C TRP A 25 -6.48 1.57 11.28
N THR A 26 -6.91 2.38 12.26
CA THR A 26 -6.07 2.79 13.39
C THR A 26 -5.73 1.60 14.29
N GLU A 27 -6.71 0.75 14.60
CA GLU A 27 -6.51 -0.44 15.43
C GLU A 27 -5.54 -1.44 14.75
N ILE A 28 -5.66 -1.62 13.44
CA ILE A 28 -4.73 -2.46 12.67
C ILE A 28 -3.32 -1.86 12.68
N SER A 29 -3.20 -0.55 12.49
CA SER A 29 -1.92 0.16 12.54
C SER A 29 -1.23 0.02 13.90
N GLU A 30 -1.98 0.20 15.00
CA GLU A 30 -1.49 0.02 16.37
C GLU A 30 -1.04 -1.42 16.65
N LYS A 31 -1.82 -2.42 16.20
CA LYS A 31 -1.46 -3.84 16.38
C LYS A 31 -0.20 -4.24 15.62
N LEU A 32 0.03 -3.67 14.45
CA LEU A 32 1.17 -4.01 13.59
C LEU A 32 2.41 -3.17 13.87
N ALA A 33 2.26 -2.02 14.55
CA ALA A 33 3.29 -1.08 15.01
C ALA A 33 4.25 -0.50 13.94
N ASN A 34 4.24 -1.04 12.72
CA ASN A 34 5.20 -0.76 11.66
C ASN A 34 4.56 -0.10 10.43
N CYS A 35 3.26 0.20 10.46
CA CYS A 35 2.52 0.74 9.32
C CYS A 35 1.60 1.87 9.78
N SER A 36 1.54 2.97 9.05
CA SER A 36 0.56 4.04 9.31
C SER A 36 -0.86 3.60 8.92
N PRO A 37 -1.93 4.16 9.54
CA PRO A 37 -3.31 3.84 9.18
C PRO A 37 -3.61 4.09 7.69
N ASP A 38 -3.07 5.18 7.13
CA ASP A 38 -3.16 5.48 5.71
C ASP A 38 -2.45 4.45 4.82
N GLY A 39 -1.27 3.99 5.23
CA GLY A 39 -0.53 2.96 4.50
C GLY A 39 -1.27 1.63 4.47
N VAL A 40 -1.83 1.22 5.61
CA VAL A 40 -2.68 0.03 5.75
C VAL A 40 -3.90 0.13 4.85
N ARG A 41 -4.61 1.27 4.89
CA ARG A 41 -5.79 1.53 4.05
C ARG A 41 -5.47 1.48 2.56
N LEU A 42 -4.40 2.15 2.13
CA LEU A 42 -3.98 2.18 0.73
C LEU A 42 -3.58 0.79 0.22
N PHE A 43 -2.84 0.03 1.03
CA PHE A 43 -2.50 -1.36 0.70
C PHE A 43 -3.77 -2.20 0.53
N PHE A 44 -4.68 -2.16 1.51
CA PHE A 44 -5.91 -2.94 1.47
C PHE A 44 -6.78 -2.62 0.23
N ASN A 45 -6.98 -1.33 -0.07
CA ASN A 45 -7.76 -0.92 -1.23
C ASN A 45 -7.17 -1.45 -2.54
N ARG A 46 -5.85 -1.42 -2.70
CA ARG A 46 -5.18 -2.00 -3.88
C ARG A 46 -5.33 -3.51 -3.96
N THR A 47 -5.31 -4.20 -2.81
CA THR A 47 -5.54 -5.64 -2.74
C THR A 47 -6.97 -6.00 -3.17
N VAL A 48 -7.96 -5.25 -2.72
CA VAL A 48 -9.37 -5.40 -3.14
C VAL A 48 -9.52 -5.16 -4.65
N GLU A 49 -8.90 -4.10 -5.18
CA GLU A 49 -8.90 -3.78 -6.60
C GLU A 49 -8.31 -4.91 -7.44
N ARG A 50 -7.16 -5.47 -7.02
CA ARG A 50 -6.52 -6.62 -7.69
C ARG A 50 -7.37 -7.88 -7.65
N ALA A 51 -8.00 -8.14 -6.50
CA ALA A 51 -8.90 -9.27 -6.31
C ALA A 51 -10.24 -9.10 -7.05
N GLN A 52 -10.51 -7.92 -7.62
CA GLN A 52 -11.78 -7.57 -8.28
C GLN A 52 -12.99 -7.84 -7.38
N LEU A 53 -12.83 -7.59 -6.07
CA LEU A 53 -13.88 -7.82 -5.09
C LEU A 53 -14.71 -6.57 -4.87
N ASP A 54 -15.98 -6.77 -4.58
CA ASP A 54 -16.85 -5.71 -4.11
C ASP A 54 -16.45 -5.33 -2.66
N PRO A 55 -16.27 -4.04 -2.34
CA PRO A 55 -15.89 -3.60 -1.00
C PRO A 55 -16.94 -3.94 0.08
N THR A 56 -18.18 -4.24 -0.32
CA THR A 56 -19.26 -4.70 0.56
C THR A 56 -19.31 -6.21 0.73
N ASN A 57 -18.59 -6.97 -0.10
CA ASN A 57 -18.54 -8.43 -0.07
C ASN A 57 -17.09 -8.94 -0.18
N LEU A 58 -16.38 -8.86 0.94
CA LEU A 58 -14.98 -9.25 1.04
C LEU A 58 -14.84 -10.78 1.20
N SER A 59 -13.89 -11.36 0.47
CA SER A 59 -13.51 -12.77 0.59
C SER A 59 -12.05 -12.87 1.04
N LEU A 60 -11.83 -13.28 2.29
CA LEU A 60 -10.49 -13.43 2.86
C LEU A 60 -9.60 -14.37 2.01
N PRO A 61 -10.04 -15.58 1.61
CA PRO A 61 -9.21 -16.46 0.79
C PRO A 61 -8.73 -15.80 -0.50
N LEU A 62 -9.62 -15.10 -1.22
CA LEU A 62 -9.27 -14.41 -2.46
C LEU A 62 -8.31 -13.25 -2.20
N LEU A 63 -8.51 -12.47 -1.14
CA LEU A 63 -7.60 -11.37 -0.81
C LEU A 63 -6.18 -11.86 -0.43
N LEU A 64 -6.07 -13.04 0.19
CA LEU A 64 -4.78 -13.64 0.54
C LEU A 64 -3.99 -14.12 -0.70
N GLU A 65 -4.65 -14.40 -1.82
CA GLU A 65 -4.00 -14.71 -3.10
C GLU A 65 -3.38 -13.46 -3.76
N HIS A 66 -3.82 -12.26 -3.36
CA HIS A 66 -3.42 -10.98 -3.96
C HIS A 66 -2.55 -10.09 -3.05
N LEU A 67 -1.83 -10.69 -2.10
CA LEU A 67 -0.94 -9.97 -1.17
C LEU A 67 0.33 -9.40 -1.81
N GLU A 68 0.65 -9.80 -3.05
CA GLU A 68 1.76 -9.21 -3.78
C GLU A 68 1.44 -7.77 -4.19
N ASP A 69 1.80 -6.83 -3.31
CA ASP A 69 1.89 -5.42 -3.64
C ASP A 69 3.18 -5.17 -4.42
N SER A 70 3.20 -5.62 -5.68
CA SER A 70 4.16 -5.18 -6.68
C SER A 70 3.81 -3.74 -7.10
N THR A 71 3.75 -2.81 -6.13
CA THR A 71 3.84 -1.40 -6.47
C THR A 71 5.26 -1.15 -6.95
N ASN A 72 5.48 -1.43 -8.23
CA ASN A 72 6.45 -0.72 -9.03
C ASN A 72 6.03 0.76 -9.00
N ARG A 73 6.38 1.47 -7.93
CA ARG A 73 6.70 2.89 -8.05
C ARG A 73 7.97 2.95 -8.88
N ARG A 74 7.86 2.62 -10.18
CA ARG A 74 8.62 3.36 -11.18
C ARG A 74 8.11 4.78 -10.98
N HIS A 75 8.82 5.54 -10.16
CA HIS A 75 8.83 6.98 -10.33
C HIS A 75 8.97 7.18 -11.85
N PRO A 76 8.02 7.82 -12.56
CA PRO A 76 8.42 8.42 -13.82
C PRO A 76 9.65 9.25 -13.46
N GLU A 77 10.78 8.94 -14.11
CA GLU A 77 12.06 9.60 -13.88
C GLU A 77 11.78 11.09 -13.74
N ARG A 78 12.27 11.67 -12.63
CA ARG A 78 12.23 13.12 -12.45
C ARG A 78 12.71 13.73 -13.75
N PHE A 79 11.91 14.67 -14.25
CA PHE A 79 12.16 15.53 -15.41
C PHE A 79 13.66 15.77 -15.64
N PRO A 80 14.15 15.68 -16.89
CA PRO A 80 15.57 15.79 -17.18
C PRO A 80 16.13 17.08 -16.57
N GLU A 81 17.26 16.95 -15.88
CA GLU A 81 18.05 18.07 -15.39
C GLU A 81 18.29 19.06 -16.53
N GLY A 82 17.65 20.22 -16.45
CA GLY A 82 17.70 21.21 -17.51
C GLY A 82 16.73 22.36 -17.35
N SER A 83 16.43 22.79 -16.12
CA SER A 83 15.83 24.10 -15.92
C SER A 83 16.96 25.13 -16.04
N ALA A 84 17.29 25.52 -17.28
CA ALA A 84 18.16 26.65 -17.52
C ALA A 84 17.53 27.87 -16.86
N VAL A 85 18.10 28.28 -15.73
CA VAL A 85 17.86 29.60 -15.16
C VAL A 85 18.44 30.57 -16.18
N GLN A 86 17.60 31.16 -17.03
CA GLN A 86 17.97 32.37 -17.75
C GLN A 86 18.13 33.46 -16.70
N GLU A 87 19.37 33.64 -16.25
CA GLU A 87 19.78 34.83 -15.53
C GLU A 87 19.50 36.06 -16.40
N ALA A 88 18.87 37.04 -15.78
CA ALA A 88 18.59 38.33 -16.35
C ALA A 88 19.88 39.03 -16.80
N LEU A 89 19.82 39.66 -17.97
CA LEU A 89 20.57 40.89 -18.25
C LEU A 89 19.72 41.82 -19.12
#